data_AF-A0A2N9F6L6-F1
#
_entry.id   AF-A0A2N9F6L6-F1
#
_cell.length_a   1.000
_cell.length_b   1.000
_cell.length_c   1.000
_cell.angle_alpha   90.00
_cell.angle_beta   90.00
_cell.angle_gamma   90.00
#
_symmetry.space_group_name_H-M   'P 1'
#
loop_
_entity.id
_entity.type
_entity.pdbx_description
1 polymer ?
#
loop_
_entity_poly.entity_id
_entity_poly.type
_entity_poly.pdbx_seq_one_letter_code
_entity_poly.pdbx_strand_id
1 'polypeptide(L)'
;MVSVILAREAIFGQVAVGFDLNLAATGQTFEEAKSEIRGHAQALLQIKSLIESESWGEAQKVLRKNSAVLKQDIYTIIQGKPGSERPELRKLYSNLFNNATRLDYAARDKDASRVWQCYENIVVALNDILSRI
;
A
#
# COMPACT_ATOMS: atom_id res chain seq x y z
N MET A 1 -30.66 -29.25 -56.85
CA MET A 1 -30.78 -28.98 -55.41
C MET A 1 -29.40 -28.66 -54.88
N VAL A 2 -29.23 -27.42 -54.41
CA VAL A 2 -27.96 -26.82 -54.01
C VAL A 2 -27.52 -27.40 -52.67
N SER A 3 -26.26 -27.82 -52.55
CA SER A 3 -25.60 -28.05 -51.26
C SER A 3 -24.53 -26.97 -51.07
N VAL A 4 -24.89 -25.91 -50.36
CA VAL A 4 -23.94 -24.90 -49.87
C VAL A 4 -23.28 -25.50 -48.63
N ILE A 5 -21.98 -25.80 -48.70
CA ILE A 5 -21.20 -26.17 -47.53
C ILE A 5 -20.90 -24.90 -46.73
N LEU A 6 -21.34 -24.95 -45.49
CA LEU A 6 -21.21 -23.99 -44.41
C LEU A 6 -19.73 -23.83 -44.01
N ALA A 7 -19.12 -22.66 -44.24
CA ALA A 7 -17.85 -22.29 -43.61
C ALA A 7 -18.16 -21.26 -42.51
N ARG A 8 -18.27 -21.76 -41.28
CA ARG A 8 -18.42 -20.98 -40.04
C ARG A 8 -17.03 -20.83 -39.40
N GLU A 9 -16.81 -19.65 -38.84
CA GLU A 9 -15.83 -19.31 -37.79
C GLU A 9 -14.39 -18.95 -38.20
N ALA A 10 -14.09 -17.65 -38.09
CA ALA A 10 -12.88 -17.16 -37.44
C ALA A 10 -13.10 -15.73 -36.92
N ILE A 11 -13.94 -15.60 -35.88
CA ILE A 11 -13.88 -14.43 -34.97
C ILE A 11 -13.02 -14.88 -33.79
N PHE A 12 -11.70 -14.75 -33.87
CA PHE A 12 -10.86 -14.83 -32.67
C PHE A 12 -9.59 -14.00 -32.87
N GLY A 13 -9.46 -12.99 -32.02
CA GLY A 13 -8.28 -12.14 -31.97
C GLY A 13 -8.53 -10.75 -31.40
N GLN A 14 -9.42 -10.59 -30.40
CA GLN A 14 -9.23 -9.46 -29.49
C GLN A 14 -7.89 -9.69 -28.80
N VAL A 15 -6.90 -8.85 -29.11
CA VAL A 15 -5.65 -8.80 -28.39
C VAL A 15 -6.00 -8.38 -26.97
N ALA A 16 -6.11 -9.35 -26.07
CA ALA A 16 -6.12 -9.10 -24.66
C ALA A 16 -4.74 -8.53 -24.31
N VAL A 17 -4.66 -7.20 -24.16
CA VAL A 17 -3.56 -6.57 -23.45
C VAL A 17 -3.73 -7.01 -22.00
N GLY A 18 -3.12 -8.13 -21.65
CA GLY A 18 -2.96 -8.52 -20.27
C GLY A 18 -2.23 -7.38 -19.59
N PHE A 19 -2.91 -6.70 -18.65
CA PHE A 19 -2.20 -5.88 -17.69
C PHE A 19 -1.24 -6.82 -16.97
N ASP A 20 0.05 -6.68 -17.26
CA ASP A 20 1.11 -7.30 -16.49
C ASP A 20 1.13 -6.57 -15.14
N LEU A 21 0.19 -6.97 -14.27
CA LEU A 21 0.21 -6.58 -12.89
C LEU A 21 1.46 -7.25 -12.33
N ASN A 22 2.55 -6.48 -12.29
CA ASN A 22 3.75 -6.82 -11.55
C ASN A 22 3.35 -6.88 -10.07
N LEU A 23 2.70 -7.98 -9.70
CA LEU A 23 2.25 -8.31 -8.38
C LEU A 23 3.50 -8.77 -7.66
N ALA A 24 4.35 -7.79 -7.37
CA ALA A 24 5.72 -8.03 -6.99
C ALA A 24 5.73 -8.92 -5.74
N ALA A 25 6.13 -10.18 -5.91
CA ALA A 25 7.15 -10.69 -5.03
C ALA A 25 8.35 -9.79 -5.28
N THR A 26 8.38 -8.60 -4.66
CA THR A 26 9.57 -7.77 -4.71
C THR A 26 10.69 -8.68 -4.26
N GLY A 27 11.77 -8.80 -5.02
CA GLY A 27 12.94 -9.58 -4.63
C GLY A 27 13.57 -9.12 -3.31
N GLN A 28 12.98 -8.13 -2.62
CA GLN A 28 13.31 -7.69 -1.29
C GLN A 28 13.32 -8.87 -0.31
N THR A 29 14.48 -9.09 0.26
CA THR A 29 14.72 -10.08 1.30
C THR A 29 14.20 -9.59 2.65
N PHE A 30 14.05 -10.52 3.59
CA PHE A 30 13.68 -10.21 4.96
C PHE A 30 14.66 -9.24 5.64
N GLU A 31 15.96 -9.40 5.42
CA GLU A 31 16.97 -8.52 6.03
C GLU A 31 17.03 -7.14 5.37
N GLU A 32 16.86 -7.05 4.04
CA GLU A 32 16.70 -5.75 3.36
C GLU A 32 15.51 -4.98 3.94
N ALA A 33 14.33 -5.61 4.01
CA ALA A 33 13.14 -5.01 4.59
C ALA A 33 13.37 -4.52 6.03
N LYS A 34 14.03 -5.32 6.87
CA LYS A 34 14.36 -4.92 8.25
C LYS A 34 15.33 -3.75 8.33
N SER A 35 16.30 -3.70 7.42
CA SER A 35 17.29 -2.61 7.40
C SER A 35 16.69 -1.28 6.93
N GLU A 36 15.72 -1.32 6.01
CA GLU A 36 15.16 -0.13 5.36
C GLU A 36 13.89 0.41 6.05
N ILE A 37 13.14 -0.43 6.76
CA ILE A 37 11.80 -0.08 7.30
C ILE A 37 11.79 1.20 8.14
N ARG A 38 12.85 1.46 8.92
CA ARG A 38 12.94 2.69 9.73
C ARG A 38 13.02 3.94 8.86
N GLY A 39 13.77 3.89 7.76
CA GLY A 39 13.85 4.98 6.80
C GLY A 39 12.53 5.20 6.07
N HIS A 40 11.86 4.13 5.64
CA HIS A 40 10.56 4.22 4.98
C HIS A 40 9.44 4.69 5.93
N ALA A 41 9.48 4.29 7.20
CA ALA A 41 8.58 4.82 8.23
C ALA A 41 8.80 6.33 8.45
N GLN A 42 10.05 6.79 8.53
CA GLN A 42 10.35 8.22 8.63
C GLN A 42 9.87 8.99 7.39
N ALA A 43 10.06 8.44 6.19
CA ALA A 43 9.56 9.04 4.95
C ALA A 43 8.04 9.17 4.95
N LEU A 44 7.31 8.18 5.49
CA LEU A 44 5.85 8.29 5.66
C LEU A 44 5.48 9.43 6.62
N LEU A 45 6.23 9.62 7.71
CA LEU A 45 5.95 10.67 8.70
C LEU A 45 6.30 12.09 8.24
N GLN A 46 7.15 12.23 7.23
CA GLN A 46 7.50 13.53 6.63
C GLN A 46 6.32 14.22 5.94
N ILE A 47 5.20 13.52 5.69
CA ILE A 47 3.95 14.16 5.22
C ILE A 47 3.43 15.25 6.16
N LYS A 48 3.89 15.27 7.42
CA LYS A 48 3.47 16.26 8.41
C LYS A 48 3.61 17.69 7.91
N SER A 49 4.73 18.04 7.26
CA SER A 49 4.94 19.39 6.75
C SER A 49 3.91 19.76 5.68
N LEU A 50 3.49 18.80 4.85
CA LEU A 50 2.45 18.99 3.84
C LEU A 50 1.05 19.10 4.45
N ILE A 51 0.81 18.45 5.59
CA ILE A 51 -0.43 18.60 6.36
C ILE A 51 -0.46 19.99 7.02
N GLU A 52 0.64 20.42 7.63
CA GLU A 52 0.79 21.74 8.26
C GLU A 52 0.63 22.89 7.24
N SER A 53 1.10 22.69 6.00
CA SER A 53 0.92 23.66 4.91
C SER A 53 -0.36 23.43 4.08
N GLU A 54 -1.27 22.56 4.54
CA GLU A 54 -2.52 22.19 3.88
C GLU A 54 -2.38 21.85 2.39
N SER A 55 -1.22 21.30 2.01
CA SER A 55 -0.86 20.93 0.65
C SER A 55 -1.45 19.58 0.27
N TRP A 56 -2.79 19.47 0.34
CA TRP A 56 -3.54 18.21 0.33
C TRP A 56 -3.21 17.29 -0.85
N GLY A 57 -3.15 17.84 -2.06
CA GLY A 57 -2.86 17.05 -3.26
C GLY A 57 -1.45 16.44 -3.22
N GLU A 58 -0.47 17.17 -2.67
CA GLU A 58 0.89 16.66 -2.53
C GLU A 58 0.99 15.68 -1.35
N ALA A 59 0.30 15.97 -0.25
CA ALA A 59 0.19 15.06 0.88
C ALA A 59 -0.35 13.68 0.45
N GLN A 60 -1.39 13.64 -0.40
CA GLN A 60 -1.91 12.39 -0.95
C GLN A 60 -0.88 11.63 -1.80
N LYS A 61 -0.14 12.32 -2.68
CA LYS A 61 0.88 11.68 -3.52
C LYS A 61 1.99 11.05 -2.68
N VAL A 62 2.54 11.82 -1.74
CA VAL A 62 3.63 11.37 -0.88
C VAL A 62 3.15 10.25 0.05
N LEU A 63 1.96 10.38 0.63
CA LEU A 63 1.33 9.34 1.45
C LEU A 63 1.19 8.04 0.66
N ARG A 64 0.62 8.06 -0.55
CA ARG A 64 0.41 6.86 -1.37
C ARG A 64 1.72 6.18 -1.74
N LYS A 65 2.72 6.97 -2.18
CA LYS A 65 4.05 6.48 -2.54
C LYS A 65 4.72 5.80 -1.33
N ASN A 66 4.84 6.52 -0.22
CA ASN A 66 5.56 6.01 0.95
C ASN A 66 4.79 4.86 1.63
N SER A 67 3.46 4.90 1.61
CA SER A 67 2.63 3.77 2.09
C SER A 67 2.82 2.52 1.24
N ALA A 68 2.96 2.63 -0.09
CA ALA A 68 3.17 1.47 -0.95
C ALA A 68 4.50 0.78 -0.65
N VAL A 69 5.58 1.55 -0.49
CA VAL A 69 6.90 1.03 -0.10
C VAL A 69 6.83 0.37 1.27
N LEU A 70 6.29 1.07 2.27
CA LEU A 70 6.21 0.55 3.64
C LEU A 70 5.29 -0.68 3.76
N LYS A 71 4.23 -0.77 2.94
CA LYS A 71 3.39 -1.98 2.85
C LYS A 71 4.24 -3.19 2.48
N GLN A 72 5.13 -3.02 1.51
CA GLN A 72 6.02 -4.09 1.08
C GLN A 72 6.94 -4.54 2.21
N ASP A 73 7.65 -3.60 2.86
CA ASP A 73 8.59 -3.94 3.94
C ASP A 73 7.88 -4.72 5.05
N ILE A 74 6.77 -4.18 5.57
CA ILE A 74 6.06 -4.78 6.69
C ILE A 74 5.49 -6.13 6.28
N TYR A 75 4.98 -6.27 5.05
CA TYR A 75 4.49 -7.56 4.56
C TYR A 75 5.62 -8.59 4.47
N THR A 76 6.76 -8.24 3.87
CA THR A 76 7.95 -9.10 3.79
C THR A 76 8.40 -9.54 5.19
N ILE A 77 8.43 -8.62 6.15
CA ILE A 77 8.80 -8.92 7.54
C ILE A 77 7.80 -9.85 8.20
N ILE A 78 6.50 -9.60 8.05
CA ILE A 78 5.44 -10.50 8.56
C ILE A 78 5.63 -11.91 7.99
N GLN A 79 5.95 -12.04 6.69
CA GLN A 79 6.17 -13.34 6.08
C GLN A 79 7.47 -14.02 6.55
N GLY A 80 8.48 -13.28 7.01
CA GLY A 80 9.68 -13.87 7.61
C GLY A 80 9.54 -14.29 9.08
N LYS A 81 8.53 -13.82 9.81
CA LYS A 81 8.35 -14.10 11.25
C LYS A 81 7.65 -15.46 11.53
N PRO A 82 7.84 -16.05 12.72
CA PRO A 82 7.16 -17.27 13.14
C PRO A 82 5.62 -17.17 13.06
N GLY A 83 4.97 -18.31 12.85
CA GLY A 83 3.50 -18.43 12.73
C GLY A 83 2.72 -17.77 13.87
N SER A 84 3.25 -17.83 15.10
CA SER A 84 2.66 -17.30 16.32
C SER A 84 2.64 -15.77 16.40
N GLU A 85 3.61 -15.08 15.78
CA GLU A 85 3.75 -13.61 15.86
C GLU A 85 2.97 -12.89 14.75
N ARG A 86 2.73 -13.59 13.64
CA ARG A 86 2.06 -13.04 12.45
C ARG A 86 0.67 -12.44 12.70
N PRO A 87 -0.24 -13.04 13.51
CA PRO A 87 -1.58 -12.50 13.71
C PRO A 87 -1.59 -11.08 14.29
N GLU A 88 -0.73 -10.84 15.29
CA GLU A 88 -0.64 -9.54 15.94
C GLU A 88 -0.04 -8.49 14.99
N LEU A 89 1.04 -8.84 14.29
CA LEU A 89 1.65 -7.94 13.29
C LEU A 89 0.68 -7.61 12.14
N ARG A 90 -0.14 -8.56 11.70
CA ARG A 90 -1.17 -8.31 10.68
C ARG A 90 -2.25 -7.35 11.16
N LYS A 91 -2.65 -7.45 12.44
CA LYS A 91 -3.61 -6.49 13.03
C LYS A 91 -3.04 -5.08 13.01
N LEU A 92 -1.77 -4.91 13.40
CA LEU A 92 -1.10 -3.62 13.37
C LEU A 92 -0.93 -3.09 11.93
N TYR A 93 -0.52 -3.95 11.00
CA TYR A 93 -0.44 -3.66 9.58
C TYR A 93 -1.78 -3.12 9.04
N SER A 94 -2.88 -3.82 9.32
CA SER A 94 -4.22 -3.37 8.93
C SER A 94 -4.59 -2.04 9.57
N ASN A 95 -4.30 -1.85 10.85
CA ASN A 95 -4.57 -0.59 11.54
C ASN A 95 -3.82 0.60 10.90
N LEU A 96 -2.52 0.44 10.64
CA LEU A 96 -1.69 1.46 10.00
C LEU A 96 -2.25 1.87 8.64
N PHE A 97 -2.48 0.90 7.74
CA PHE A 97 -2.88 1.22 6.37
C PHE A 97 -4.35 1.59 6.23
N ASN A 98 -5.22 1.18 7.16
CA ASN A 98 -6.57 1.72 7.26
C ASN A 98 -6.55 3.22 7.63
N ASN A 99 -5.67 3.64 8.54
CA ASN A 99 -5.51 5.06 8.85
C ASN A 99 -4.87 5.84 7.68
N ALA A 100 -3.92 5.25 6.96
CA ALA A 100 -3.40 5.87 5.72
C ALA A 100 -4.50 6.07 4.67
N THR A 101 -5.37 5.08 4.43
CA THR A 101 -6.52 5.23 3.52
C THR A 101 -7.51 6.29 4.01
N ARG A 102 -7.78 6.36 5.32
CA ARG A 102 -8.66 7.39 5.89
C ARG A 102 -8.05 8.79 5.79
N LEU A 103 -6.73 8.92 5.97
CA LEU A 103 -6.00 10.18 5.77
C LEU A 103 -6.10 10.61 4.31
N ASP A 104 -5.92 9.69 3.37
CA ASP A 104 -6.03 9.97 1.93
C ASP A 104 -7.41 10.55 1.57
N TYR A 105 -8.49 9.97 2.10
CA TYR A 105 -9.84 10.48 1.90
C TYR A 105 -10.08 11.81 2.63
N ALA A 106 -9.61 11.95 3.87
CA ALA A 106 -9.74 13.20 4.61
C ALA A 106 -9.01 14.37 3.92
N ALA A 107 -7.82 14.11 3.37
CA ALA A 107 -7.07 15.09 2.59
C ALA A 107 -7.79 15.46 1.29
N ARG A 108 -8.39 14.48 0.58
CA ARG A 108 -9.24 14.74 -0.60
C ARG A 108 -10.39 15.69 -0.26
N ASP A 109 -11.03 15.44 0.87
CA ASP A 109 -12.21 16.17 1.32
C ASP A 109 -11.83 17.46 2.09
N LYS A 110 -10.53 17.72 2.26
CA LYS A 110 -9.93 18.85 3.00
C LYS A 110 -10.40 18.96 4.46
N ASP A 111 -10.70 17.82 5.08
CA ASP A 111 -11.08 17.72 6.48
C ASP A 111 -9.81 17.68 7.36
N ALA A 112 -9.28 18.86 7.71
CA ALA A 112 -8.05 18.99 8.46
C ALA A 112 -8.09 18.26 9.82
N SER A 113 -9.22 18.31 10.52
CA SER A 113 -9.39 17.64 11.82
C SER A 113 -9.21 16.13 11.67
N ARG A 114 -9.86 15.54 10.67
CA ARG A 114 -9.75 14.10 10.40
C ARG A 114 -8.38 13.71 9.84
N VAL A 115 -7.73 14.58 9.08
CA VAL A 115 -6.33 14.35 8.63
C VAL A 115 -5.40 14.22 9.83
N TRP A 116 -5.45 15.16 10.77
CA TRP A 116 -4.61 15.13 11.97
C TRP A 116 -4.89 13.90 12.85
N GLN A 117 -6.16 13.58 13.06
CA GLN A 117 -6.54 12.35 13.78
C GLN A 117 -5.96 11.09 13.12
N CYS A 118 -6.04 10.98 11.79
CA CYS A 118 -5.48 9.84 11.07
C CYS A 118 -3.94 9.84 11.14
N TYR A 119 -3.30 11.01 11.08
CA TYR A 119 -1.84 11.14 11.18
C TYR A 119 -1.33 10.67 12.54
N GLU A 120 -1.96 11.10 13.63
CA GLU A 120 -1.60 10.66 14.99
C GLU A 120 -1.75 9.14 15.15
N ASN A 121 -2.84 8.57 14.65
CA ASN A 121 -3.04 7.12 14.64
C ASN A 121 -1.98 6.38 13.82
N ILE A 122 -1.51 6.95 12.70
CA ILE A 122 -0.40 6.42 11.90
C ILE A 122 0.89 6.41 12.73
N VAL A 123 1.20 7.50 13.44
CA VAL A 123 2.38 7.60 14.31
C VAL A 123 2.36 6.52 15.39
N VAL A 124 1.23 6.35 16.08
CA VAL A 124 1.07 5.33 17.12
C VAL A 124 1.24 3.92 16.53
N ALA A 125 0.53 3.61 15.44
CA ALA A 125 0.61 2.29 14.80
C ALA A 125 2.02 1.96 14.27
N LEU A 126 2.76 2.95 13.76
CA LEU A 126 4.15 2.80 13.36
C LEU A 126 5.05 2.45 14.55
N ASN A 127 4.92 3.17 15.66
CA ASN A 127 5.70 2.90 16.87
C ASN A 127 5.44 1.48 17.40
N ASP A 128 4.17 1.05 17.42
CA ASP A 128 3.80 -0.30 17.82
C ASP A 128 4.45 -1.36 16.92
N ILE A 129 4.42 -1.16 15.60
CA ILE A 129 5.03 -2.07 14.63
C ILE A 129 6.56 -2.11 14.82
N LEU A 130 7.22 -0.96 14.88
CA LEU A 130 8.67 -0.85 15.00
C LEU A 130 9.21 -1.38 16.33
N SER A 131 8.38 -1.45 17.37
CA SER A 131 8.75 -2.06 18.66
C SER A 131 8.76 -3.60 18.64
N ARG A 132 8.17 -4.22 17.62
CA ARG A 132 7.93 -5.67 17.51
C ARG A 132 8.70 -6.34 16.38
N ILE A 133 9.32 -5.54 15.51
CA ILE A 133 10.13 -6.00 14.38
C ILE A 133 11.58 -6.10 14.81
#